data_AF-A0A1J5CMI4-F1
#
_entry.id   AF-A0A1J5CMI4-F1
#
_cell.length_a   1.000
_cell.length_b   1.000
_cell.length_c   1.000
_cell.angle_alpha   90.00
_cell.angle_beta   90.00
_cell.angle_gamma   90.00
#
_symmetry.space_group_name_H-M   'P 1'
#
loop_
_entity.id
_entity.type
_entity.pdbx_description
1 polymer ?
#
loop_
_entity_poly.entity_id
_entity_poly.type
_entity_poly.pdbx_seq_one_letter_code
_entity_poly.pdbx_strand_id
1 'polypeptide(L)'
;MNSKIDLNVNSTVTFQHGQVPHLLQKFEQLTGIALSLRSSTGEVVVKTDYFHGPCSIIRGTERGRQRCRRTYKNIEDRLLRRKVPFVNVCYAGFLVFAAPIGFRGEMVGTLLGSQILPQQLSSRFETEVFFDHILAAVGIKDPENFYRSFQKVRYLRPDFQRETFMEFLEKLADNFARMAFSGKTWPEFFREMKKEFRTFGNI
;
A
#
# COMPACT_ATOMS: atom_id res chain seq x y z
N MET A 1 21.52 14.72 -16.04
CA MET A 1 20.39 14.42 -16.94
C MET A 1 19.11 14.81 -16.23
N ASN A 2 18.47 15.90 -16.66
CA ASN A 2 17.17 16.31 -16.16
C ASN A 2 16.12 15.30 -16.60
N SER A 3 15.78 14.34 -15.74
CA SER A 3 14.53 13.59 -15.91
C SER A 3 13.39 14.58 -15.69
N LYS A 4 12.68 14.94 -16.77
CA LYS A 4 11.37 15.59 -16.63
C LYS A 4 10.54 14.69 -15.72
N ILE A 5 10.28 15.17 -14.50
CA ILE A 5 9.32 14.52 -13.60
C ILE A 5 7.98 14.66 -14.32
N ASP A 6 7.46 13.56 -14.86
CA ASP A 6 6.14 13.54 -15.46
C ASP A 6 5.11 13.78 -14.35
N LEU A 7 4.72 15.05 -14.22
CA LEU A 7 3.71 15.48 -13.27
C LEU A 7 2.40 14.75 -13.58
N ASN A 8 2.05 13.75 -12.78
CA ASN A 8 0.77 13.05 -12.80
C ASN A 8 -0.23 13.74 -11.85
N VAL A 9 -1.52 13.44 -11.98
CA VAL A 9 -2.61 13.85 -11.08
C VAL A 9 -2.18 13.64 -9.64
N ASN A 10 -1.44 12.59 -9.31
CA ASN A 10 -0.97 12.32 -7.94
C ASN A 10 0.16 13.24 -7.42
N SER A 11 0.87 13.92 -8.31
CA SER A 11 1.86 14.98 -8.00
C SER A 11 1.23 16.38 -7.99
N THR A 12 0.08 16.56 -8.65
CA THR A 12 -0.69 17.80 -8.65
C THR A 12 -1.82 17.79 -7.62
N VAL A 13 -2.28 16.61 -7.21
CA VAL A 13 -3.30 16.36 -6.19
C VAL A 13 -2.62 16.17 -4.84
N THR A 14 -3.18 16.81 -3.83
CA THR A 14 -2.64 17.03 -2.50
C THR A 14 -2.59 15.77 -1.62
N PHE A 15 -2.17 14.63 -2.15
CA PHE A 15 -1.93 13.43 -1.35
C PHE A 15 -0.58 13.50 -0.62
N GLN A 16 0.45 14.08 -1.25
CA GLN A 16 1.78 14.24 -0.65
C GLN A 16 1.85 15.37 0.38
N HIS A 17 0.89 16.29 0.34
CA HIS A 17 0.88 17.50 1.16
C HIS A 17 -0.44 17.61 1.92
N GLY A 18 -0.52 18.48 2.92
CA GLY A 18 -1.73 18.62 3.76
C GLY A 18 -1.88 17.49 4.79
N GLN A 19 -3.12 17.09 5.07
CA GLN A 19 -3.44 16.21 6.21
C GLN A 19 -3.27 14.70 5.93
N VAL A 20 -3.26 14.27 4.66
CA VAL A 20 -3.23 12.83 4.31
C VAL A 20 -2.00 12.10 4.87
N PRO A 21 -0.76 12.61 4.72
CA PRO A 21 0.41 11.94 5.30
C PRO A 21 0.35 11.83 6.83
N HIS A 22 -0.10 12.89 7.50
CA HIS A 22 -0.21 12.90 8.96
C HIS A 22 -1.27 11.92 9.46
N LEU A 23 -2.44 11.86 8.80
CA LEU A 23 -3.50 10.92 9.14
C LEU A 23 -3.02 9.47 8.96
N LEU A 24 -2.35 9.16 7.83
CA LEU A 24 -1.77 7.84 7.61
C LEU A 24 -0.78 7.45 8.71
N GLN A 25 0.12 8.35 9.11
CA GLN A 25 1.04 8.12 10.22
C GLN A 25 0.30 7.86 11.54
N LYS A 26 -0.76 8.62 11.85
CA LYS A 26 -1.56 8.42 13.06
C LYS A 26 -2.29 7.08 13.07
N PHE A 27 -2.84 6.66 11.93
CA PHE A 27 -3.48 5.35 11.80
C PHE A 27 -2.49 4.21 11.93
N GLU A 28 -1.30 4.34 11.39
CA GLU A 28 -0.22 3.38 11.63
C GLU A 28 0.13 3.32 13.13
N GLN A 29 0.34 4.46 13.79
CA GLN A 29 0.65 4.51 15.23
C GLN A 29 -0.43 3.82 16.07
N LEU A 30 -1.70 3.96 15.69
CA LEU A 30 -2.84 3.36 16.39
C LEU A 30 -2.98 1.85 16.10
N THR A 31 -2.80 1.43 14.85
CA THR A 31 -3.11 0.06 14.41
C THR A 31 -1.90 -0.87 14.43
N GLY A 32 -0.69 -0.31 14.37
CA GLY A 32 0.56 -1.04 14.12
C GLY A 32 0.66 -1.60 12.70
N ILE A 33 -0.14 -1.12 11.75
CA ILE A 33 -0.15 -1.60 10.37
C ILE A 33 0.51 -0.56 9.47
N ALA A 34 1.47 -0.99 8.67
CA ALA A 34 2.12 -0.14 7.69
C ALA A 34 1.15 0.20 6.56
N LEU A 35 0.98 1.49 6.29
CA LEU A 35 0.10 2.03 5.27
C LEU A 35 0.90 2.70 4.15
N SER A 36 0.42 2.60 2.91
CA SER A 36 0.97 3.36 1.80
C SER A 36 -0.10 3.76 0.81
N LEU A 37 -0.02 5.00 0.36
CA LEU A 37 -0.78 5.52 -0.77
C LEU A 37 0.11 5.51 -2.01
N ARG A 38 -0.43 4.99 -3.09
CA ARG A 38 0.23 4.92 -4.39
C ARG A 38 -0.59 5.63 -5.47
N SER A 39 0.10 6.21 -6.44
CA SER A 39 -0.51 6.84 -7.60
C SER A 39 -1.18 5.80 -8.50
N SER A 40 -1.96 6.28 -9.46
CA SER A 40 -2.47 5.50 -10.60
C SER A 40 -1.36 4.84 -11.44
N THR A 41 -0.14 5.39 -11.42
CA THR A 41 1.06 4.85 -12.09
C THR A 41 1.84 3.85 -11.23
N GLY A 42 1.40 3.61 -9.98
CA GLY A 42 2.04 2.68 -9.04
C GLY A 42 3.23 3.28 -8.27
N GLU A 43 3.46 4.58 -8.37
CA GLU A 43 4.49 5.26 -7.59
C GLU A 43 4.03 5.44 -6.15
N VAL A 44 4.95 5.33 -5.19
CA VAL A 44 4.62 5.60 -3.78
C VAL A 44 4.52 7.09 -3.57
N VAL A 45 3.33 7.54 -3.22
CA VAL A 45 3.01 8.96 -3.00
C VAL A 45 3.19 9.29 -1.52
N VAL A 46 2.63 8.45 -0.64
CA VAL A 46 2.81 8.51 0.80
C VAL A 46 3.08 7.11 1.31
N LYS A 47 3.99 6.99 2.27
CA LYS A 47 4.15 5.77 3.07
C LYS A 47 4.37 6.16 4.51
N THR A 48 3.94 5.29 5.40
CA THR A 48 4.20 5.43 6.82
C THR A 48 5.54 4.77 7.18
N ASP A 49 6.10 5.12 8.35
CA ASP A 49 7.49 4.78 8.70
C ASP A 49 7.64 3.36 9.24
N TYR A 50 6.56 2.70 9.68
CA TYR A 50 6.52 1.29 10.09
C TYR A 50 6.74 0.30 8.95
N PHE A 51 7.34 0.75 7.86
CA PHE A 51 8.17 -0.11 7.03
C PHE A 51 9.44 -0.63 7.76
N HIS A 52 9.36 -0.81 9.08
CA HIS A 52 10.32 -1.46 9.97
C HIS A 52 9.75 -2.84 10.34
N GLY A 53 10.52 -3.91 10.16
CA GLY A 53 10.03 -5.29 10.28
C GLY A 53 10.64 -6.20 9.22
N PRO A 54 10.12 -7.43 9.06
CA PRO A 54 10.67 -8.41 8.12
C PRO A 54 10.61 -7.92 6.68
N CYS A 55 9.57 -7.15 6.31
CA CYS A 55 9.48 -6.55 4.97
C CYS A 55 10.62 -5.56 4.67
N SER A 56 11.15 -4.87 5.68
CA SER A 56 12.30 -3.96 5.53
C SER A 56 13.56 -4.73 5.18
N ILE A 57 13.82 -5.80 5.94
CA ILE A 57 14.98 -6.68 5.76
C ILE A 57 14.93 -7.37 4.40
N ILE A 58 13.75 -7.91 4.03
CA ILE A 58 13.51 -8.50 2.71
C ILE A 58 13.82 -7.50 1.58
N ARG A 59 13.33 -6.26 1.67
CA ARG A 59 13.55 -5.21 0.64
C ARG A 59 14.97 -4.61 0.67
N GLY A 60 15.73 -4.88 1.73
CA GLY A 60 17.16 -4.60 1.81
C GLY A 60 17.94 -5.43 0.80
N THR A 61 17.45 -6.64 0.48
CA THR A 61 18.01 -7.48 -0.60
C THR A 61 17.49 -7.05 -1.97
N GLU A 62 18.32 -7.17 -3.00
CA GLU A 62 17.90 -6.83 -4.37
C GLU A 62 16.80 -7.76 -4.88
N ARG A 63 16.93 -9.08 -4.63
CA ARG A 63 15.90 -10.07 -5.00
C ARG A 63 14.57 -9.79 -4.30
N GLY A 64 14.59 -9.49 -3.00
CA GLY A 64 13.38 -9.18 -2.25
C GLY A 64 12.71 -7.89 -2.72
N ARG A 65 13.50 -6.86 -3.04
CA ARG A 65 12.99 -5.60 -3.62
C ARG A 65 12.31 -5.81 -4.97
N GLN A 66 12.91 -6.57 -5.87
CA GLN A 66 12.34 -6.90 -7.18
C GLN A 66 11.03 -7.67 -7.05
N ARG A 67 10.98 -8.69 -6.18
CA ARG A 67 9.75 -9.45 -5.92
C ARG A 67 8.66 -8.59 -5.29
N CYS A 68 8.99 -7.72 -4.34
CA CYS A 68 8.03 -6.77 -3.77
C CYS A 68 7.45 -5.84 -4.85
N ARG A 69 8.28 -5.26 -5.73
CA ARG A 69 7.80 -4.41 -6.84
C ARG A 69 6.83 -5.16 -7.74
N ARG A 70 7.15 -6.40 -8.11
CA ARG A 70 6.26 -7.25 -8.93
C ARG A 70 4.94 -7.55 -8.21
N THR A 71 4.98 -7.86 -6.92
CA THR A 71 3.76 -8.10 -6.13
C THR A 71 2.85 -6.87 -6.09
N TYR A 72 3.38 -5.69 -5.76
CA TYR A 72 2.56 -4.47 -5.71
C TYR A 72 1.99 -4.11 -7.08
N LYS A 73 2.79 -4.23 -8.15
CA LYS A 73 2.28 -4.04 -9.53
C LYS A 73 1.11 -4.96 -9.85
N ASN A 74 1.22 -6.25 -9.51
CA ASN A 74 0.13 -7.21 -9.75
C ASN A 74 -1.14 -6.87 -8.96
N ILE A 75 -0.99 -6.34 -7.74
CA ILE A 75 -2.11 -5.89 -6.90
C ILE A 75 -2.78 -4.67 -7.56
N GLU A 76 -2.00 -3.68 -7.99
CA GLU A 76 -2.49 -2.47 -8.67
C GLU A 76 -3.19 -2.82 -9.99
N ASP A 77 -2.59 -3.67 -10.82
CA ASP A 77 -3.20 -4.11 -12.09
C ASP A 77 -4.55 -4.83 -11.83
N ARG A 78 -4.67 -5.58 -10.72
CA ARG A 78 -5.94 -6.21 -10.31
C ARG A 78 -6.97 -5.20 -9.81
N LEU A 79 -6.55 -4.21 -9.03
CA LEU A 79 -7.43 -3.13 -8.58
C LEU A 79 -7.95 -2.31 -9.75
N LEU A 80 -7.10 -1.98 -10.72
CA LEU A 80 -7.50 -1.23 -11.90
C LEU A 80 -8.58 -1.95 -12.72
N ARG A 81 -8.46 -3.28 -12.84
CA ARG A 81 -9.46 -4.12 -13.53
C ARG A 81 -10.77 -4.28 -12.76
N ARG A 82 -10.70 -4.49 -11.44
CA ARG A 82 -11.86 -4.88 -10.63
C ARG A 82 -12.57 -3.69 -9.98
N LYS A 83 -11.84 -2.62 -9.69
CA LYS A 83 -12.28 -1.43 -8.96
C LYS A 83 -12.98 -1.73 -7.62
N VAL A 84 -12.64 -2.85 -6.98
CA VAL A 84 -13.14 -3.23 -5.64
C VAL A 84 -11.99 -3.62 -4.72
N PRO A 85 -12.11 -3.38 -3.39
CA PRO A 85 -11.09 -3.78 -2.43
C PRO A 85 -10.86 -5.29 -2.39
N PHE A 86 -9.65 -5.73 -2.05
CA PHE A 86 -9.35 -7.14 -1.81
C PHE A 86 -8.11 -7.35 -0.92
N VAL A 87 -8.02 -8.54 -0.33
CA VAL A 87 -6.82 -9.00 0.39
C VAL A 87 -5.99 -9.91 -0.51
N ASN A 88 -4.67 -9.73 -0.49
CA ASN A 88 -3.73 -10.56 -1.22
C ASN A 88 -2.64 -11.09 -0.29
N VAL A 89 -2.30 -12.38 -0.39
CA VAL A 89 -1.09 -12.93 0.24
C VAL A 89 0.10 -12.62 -0.67
N CYS A 90 1.08 -11.88 -0.16
CA CYS A 90 2.29 -11.55 -0.90
C CYS A 90 3.22 -12.77 -1.01
N TYR A 91 4.23 -12.68 -1.88
CA TYR A 91 5.18 -13.80 -2.06
C TYR A 91 5.94 -14.17 -0.78
N ALA A 92 6.01 -13.25 0.18
CA ALA A 92 6.67 -13.46 1.47
C ALA A 92 5.71 -14.03 2.54
N GLY A 93 4.44 -14.29 2.21
CA GLY A 93 3.45 -14.86 3.13
C GLY A 93 2.64 -13.83 3.92
N PHE A 94 2.90 -12.53 3.80
CA PHE A 94 2.13 -11.49 4.49
C PHE A 94 0.86 -11.10 3.72
N LEU A 95 -0.19 -10.72 4.44
CA LEU A 95 -1.38 -10.11 3.87
C LEU A 95 -1.08 -8.66 3.44
N VAL A 96 -1.67 -8.29 2.30
CA VAL A 96 -1.76 -6.93 1.76
C VAL A 96 -3.22 -6.65 1.47
N PHE A 97 -3.79 -5.72 2.23
CA PHE A 97 -5.10 -5.16 2.00
C PHE A 97 -4.96 -4.03 0.99
N ALA A 98 -5.82 -4.04 -0.02
CA ALA A 98 -5.73 -3.11 -1.13
C ALA A 98 -7.11 -2.52 -1.41
N ALA A 99 -7.22 -1.20 -1.33
CA ALA A 99 -8.43 -0.44 -1.63
C ALA A 99 -8.15 0.56 -2.76
N PRO A 100 -9.01 0.65 -3.79
CA PRO A 100 -8.87 1.67 -4.82
C PRO A 100 -9.27 3.05 -4.25
N ILE A 101 -8.51 4.08 -4.59
CA ILE A 101 -8.92 5.47 -4.34
C ILE A 101 -9.67 5.93 -5.58
N GLY A 102 -11.00 5.87 -5.50
CA GLY A 102 -11.90 6.25 -6.58
C GLY A 102 -12.34 7.71 -6.48
N PHE A 103 -12.38 8.41 -7.62
CA PHE A 103 -13.03 9.71 -7.72
C PHE A 103 -13.76 9.84 -9.06
N ARG A 104 -15.08 10.05 -9.00
CA ARG A 104 -15.95 10.25 -10.18
C ARG A 104 -15.78 9.18 -11.28
N GLY A 105 -15.73 7.91 -10.87
CA GLY A 105 -15.64 6.76 -11.79
C GLY A 105 -14.21 6.36 -12.20
N GLU A 106 -13.22 7.20 -11.91
CA GLU A 106 -11.81 6.92 -12.16
C GLU A 106 -11.07 6.48 -10.90
N MET A 107 -10.11 5.58 -11.07
CA MET A 107 -9.20 5.18 -10.00
C MET A 107 -7.98 6.09 -10.04
N VAL A 108 -7.91 7.04 -9.10
CA VAL A 108 -6.85 8.04 -9.04
C VAL A 108 -5.64 7.58 -8.22
N GLY A 109 -5.80 6.52 -7.43
CA GLY A 109 -4.71 5.94 -6.67
C GLY A 109 -5.10 4.63 -5.98
N THR A 110 -4.19 4.15 -5.14
CA THR A 110 -4.37 2.93 -4.35
C THR A 110 -3.98 3.20 -2.90
N LEU A 111 -4.80 2.77 -1.95
CA LEU A 111 -4.45 2.70 -0.55
C LEU A 111 -4.16 1.25 -0.15
N LEU A 112 -3.01 1.02 0.49
CA LEU A 112 -2.56 -0.30 0.91
C LEU A 112 -2.31 -0.34 2.42
N GLY A 113 -2.74 -1.43 3.06
CA GLY A 113 -2.26 -1.86 4.38
C GLY A 113 -1.51 -3.18 4.24
N SER A 114 -0.27 -3.26 4.74
CA SER A 114 0.60 -4.41 4.44
C SER A 114 1.43 -4.85 5.65
N GLN A 115 2.18 -5.95 5.49
CA GLN A 115 2.98 -6.57 6.55
C GLN A 115 2.08 -7.02 7.71
N ILE A 116 1.08 -7.84 7.39
CA ILE A 116 0.15 -8.43 8.35
C ILE A 116 0.26 -9.95 8.26
N LEU A 117 0.30 -10.64 9.40
CA LEU A 117 0.36 -12.09 9.43
C LEU A 117 -0.98 -12.72 9.00
N PRO A 118 -0.96 -13.81 8.21
CA PRO A 118 -2.17 -14.54 7.83
C PRO A 118 -2.72 -15.43 8.95
N GLN A 119 -1.92 -15.70 9.98
CA GLN A 119 -2.29 -16.44 11.18
C GLN A 119 -1.52 -15.90 12.38
N GLN A 120 -2.03 -16.17 13.58
CA GLN A 120 -1.27 -15.89 14.79
C GLN A 120 -0.10 -16.87 14.84
N LEU A 121 1.11 -16.34 15.10
CA LEU A 121 2.30 -17.13 15.35
C LEU A 121 2.54 -17.11 16.86
N SER A 122 2.47 -18.27 17.49
CA SER A 122 2.54 -18.42 18.95
C SER A 122 3.97 -18.59 19.46
N SER A 123 4.89 -18.97 18.57
CA SER A 123 6.27 -19.32 18.94
C SER A 123 7.30 -18.91 17.88
N ARG A 124 8.56 -18.89 18.33
CA ARG A 124 9.74 -18.72 17.47
C ARG A 124 9.79 -19.80 16.38
N PHE A 125 9.56 -21.05 16.77
CA PHE A 125 9.55 -22.20 15.88
C PHE A 125 8.51 -22.08 14.76
N GLU A 126 7.27 -21.68 15.07
CA GLU A 126 6.26 -21.44 14.04
C GLU A 126 6.72 -20.35 13.05
N THR A 127 7.33 -19.28 13.55
CA THR A 127 7.84 -18.22 12.67
C THR A 127 8.92 -18.74 11.71
N GLU A 128 9.81 -19.60 12.19
CA GLU A 128 10.84 -20.24 11.35
C GLU A 128 10.21 -21.12 10.29
N VAL A 129 9.31 -22.03 10.69
CA VAL A 129 8.60 -22.94 9.77
C VAL A 129 7.89 -22.17 8.66
N PHE A 130 7.22 -21.05 9.00
CA PHE A 130 6.51 -20.25 8.01
C PHE A 130 7.42 -19.43 7.09
N PHE A 131 8.60 -18.98 7.55
CA PHE A 131 9.38 -17.96 6.85
C PHE A 131 10.81 -18.35 6.47
N ASP A 132 11.33 -19.51 6.87
CA ASP A 132 12.69 -19.98 6.53
C ASP A 132 12.95 -19.97 5.01
N HIS A 133 11.94 -20.39 4.24
CA HIS A 133 11.99 -20.40 2.78
C HIS A 133 12.24 -18.99 2.19
N ILE A 134 11.84 -17.92 2.89
CA ILE A 134 12.07 -16.54 2.46
C ILE A 134 13.53 -16.14 2.61
N LEU A 135 14.20 -16.55 3.69
CA LEU A 135 15.61 -16.23 3.92
C LEU A 135 16.47 -16.74 2.75
N ALA A 136 16.26 -18.00 2.37
CA ALA A 136 16.93 -18.62 1.23
C ALA A 136 16.53 -17.96 -0.10
N ALA A 137 15.24 -17.70 -0.32
CA ALA A 137 14.74 -17.14 -1.57
C ALA A 137 15.29 -15.74 -1.88
N VAL A 138 15.52 -14.92 -0.84
CA VAL A 138 15.98 -13.53 -1.02
C VAL A 138 17.43 -13.30 -0.57
N GLY A 139 18.10 -14.29 0.01
CA GLY A 139 19.51 -14.23 0.38
C GLY A 139 19.78 -13.42 1.66
N ILE A 140 18.91 -13.54 2.66
CA ILE A 140 19.10 -12.91 3.97
C ILE A 140 20.23 -13.65 4.72
N LYS A 141 21.23 -12.90 5.19
CA LYS A 141 22.41 -13.44 5.89
C LYS A 141 22.31 -13.43 7.41
N ASP A 142 21.36 -12.67 7.96
CA ASP A 142 21.15 -12.52 9.39
C ASP A 142 19.72 -13.00 9.75
N PRO A 143 19.53 -14.31 9.96
CA PRO A 143 18.25 -14.88 10.35
C PRO A 143 17.74 -14.29 11.66
N GLU A 144 18.62 -14.08 12.64
CA GLU A 144 18.22 -13.64 13.97
C GLU A 144 17.60 -12.24 13.95
N ASN A 145 18.21 -11.30 13.21
CA ASN A 145 17.60 -9.99 13.02
C ASN A 145 16.28 -10.08 12.24
N PHE A 146 16.22 -10.92 11.20
CA PHE A 146 14.99 -11.13 10.44
C PHE A 146 13.84 -11.58 11.33
N TYR A 147 14.09 -12.55 12.20
CA TYR A 147 13.06 -13.10 13.05
C TYR A 147 12.70 -12.24 14.26
N ARG A 148 13.67 -11.57 14.88
CA ARG A 148 13.39 -10.56 15.93
C ARG A 148 12.45 -9.46 15.41
N SER A 149 12.54 -9.12 14.12
CA SER A 149 11.72 -8.08 13.52
C SER A 149 10.21 -8.42 13.46
N PHE A 150 9.81 -9.68 13.67
CA PHE A 150 8.40 -10.11 13.69
C PHE A 150 7.61 -9.62 14.91
N GLN A 151 8.29 -9.22 16.00
CA GLN A 151 7.63 -8.68 17.21
C GLN A 151 6.73 -7.47 16.92
N LYS A 152 6.99 -6.79 15.81
CA LYS A 152 6.27 -5.62 15.33
C LYS A 152 5.15 -5.99 14.35
N VAL A 153 5.05 -7.22 13.87
CA VAL A 153 4.08 -7.58 12.84
C VAL A 153 2.74 -7.92 13.46
N ARG A 154 1.67 -7.27 12.98
CA ARG A 154 0.32 -7.50 13.49
C ARG A 154 -0.31 -8.72 12.82
N TYR A 155 -1.09 -9.46 13.60
CA TYR A 155 -2.05 -10.42 13.11
C TYR A 155 -3.45 -9.82 13.20
N LEU A 156 -4.27 -10.00 12.16
CA LEU A 156 -5.68 -9.67 12.18
C LEU A 156 -6.51 -10.96 12.06
N ARG A 157 -7.43 -11.15 13.01
CA ARG A 157 -8.40 -12.25 13.02
C ARG A 157 -9.29 -12.21 11.75
N PRO A 158 -9.42 -13.33 11.01
CA PRO A 158 -10.08 -13.40 9.70
C PRO A 158 -11.41 -12.68 9.60
N ASP A 159 -12.37 -13.01 10.44
CA ASP A 159 -13.76 -12.60 10.19
C ASP A 159 -13.96 -11.16 10.65
N PHE A 160 -13.78 -10.88 11.93
CA PHE A 160 -14.05 -9.54 12.44
C PHE A 160 -13.00 -8.49 12.04
N GLN A 161 -11.71 -8.76 12.28
CA GLN A 161 -10.69 -7.72 12.18
C GLN A 161 -10.27 -7.44 10.73
N ARG A 162 -10.28 -8.44 9.85
CA ARG A 162 -9.92 -8.20 8.45
C ARG A 162 -11.05 -7.48 7.71
N GLU A 163 -12.30 -7.87 7.93
CA GLU A 163 -13.45 -7.17 7.35
C GLU A 163 -13.49 -5.72 7.83
N THR A 164 -13.42 -5.50 9.14
CA THR A 164 -13.38 -4.14 9.72
C THR A 164 -12.22 -3.31 9.18
N PHE A 165 -11.02 -3.91 9.04
CA PHE A 165 -9.87 -3.19 8.52
C PHE A 165 -10.01 -2.89 7.01
N MET A 166 -10.64 -3.76 6.23
CA MET A 166 -10.91 -3.51 4.83
C MET A 166 -11.92 -2.37 4.64
N GLU A 167 -13.03 -2.41 5.38
CA GLU A 167 -14.05 -1.34 5.38
C GLU A 167 -13.43 0.00 5.80
N PHE A 168 -12.58 -0.03 6.83
CA PHE A 168 -11.83 1.15 7.26
C PHE A 168 -10.96 1.72 6.14
N LEU A 169 -10.19 0.88 5.44
CA LEU A 169 -9.37 1.33 4.30
C LEU A 169 -10.21 1.88 3.16
N GLU A 170 -11.36 1.29 2.86
CA GLU A 170 -12.29 1.80 1.86
C GLU A 170 -12.81 3.19 2.24
N LYS A 171 -13.24 3.38 3.50
CA LYS A 171 -13.66 4.70 4.00
C LYS A 171 -12.54 5.72 4.01
N LEU A 172 -11.30 5.32 4.31
CA LEU A 172 -10.16 6.22 4.18
C LEU A 172 -9.90 6.61 2.73
N ALA A 173 -9.97 5.66 1.80
CA ALA A 173 -9.77 5.92 0.38
C ALA A 173 -10.79 6.95 -0.15
N ASP A 174 -12.07 6.78 0.19
CA ASP A 174 -13.15 7.71 -0.18
C ASP A 174 -12.91 9.13 0.38
N ASN A 175 -12.51 9.23 1.65
CA ASN A 175 -12.27 10.51 2.29
C ASN A 175 -11.01 11.19 1.75
N PHE A 176 -9.94 10.43 1.52
CA PHE A 176 -8.72 10.96 0.92
C PHE A 176 -8.98 11.47 -0.47
N ALA A 177 -9.75 10.77 -1.31
CA ALA A 177 -10.16 11.29 -2.62
C ALA A 177 -10.85 12.66 -2.49
N ARG A 178 -11.82 12.80 -1.58
CA ARG A 178 -12.52 14.07 -1.33
C ARG A 178 -11.57 15.18 -0.87
N MET A 179 -10.65 14.87 0.04
CA MET A 179 -9.67 15.83 0.57
C MET A 179 -8.68 16.28 -0.51
N ALA A 180 -8.27 15.36 -1.38
CA ALA A 180 -7.33 15.63 -2.47
C ALA A 180 -7.85 16.66 -3.48
N PHE A 181 -9.17 16.67 -3.70
CA PHE A 181 -9.83 17.53 -4.68
C PHE A 181 -10.60 18.72 -4.07
N SER A 182 -10.64 18.87 -2.74
CA SER A 182 -11.46 19.89 -2.07
C SER A 182 -11.04 21.33 -2.38
N GLY A 183 -9.76 21.56 -2.65
CA GLY A 183 -9.20 22.89 -2.95
C GLY A 183 -9.09 23.22 -4.44
N LYS A 184 -9.62 22.38 -5.35
CA LYS A 184 -9.47 22.57 -6.80
C LYS A 184 -10.72 23.12 -7.44
N THR A 185 -10.56 24.05 -8.38
CA THR A 185 -11.67 24.48 -9.24
C THR A 185 -12.02 23.38 -10.27
N TRP A 186 -13.25 23.39 -10.78
CA TRP A 186 -13.67 22.45 -11.83
C TRP A 186 -12.75 22.45 -13.06
N PRO A 187 -12.34 23.60 -13.62
CA PRO A 187 -11.42 23.63 -14.75
C PRO A 187 -10.07 22.98 -14.47
N GLU A 188 -9.49 23.23 -13.29
CA GLU A 188 -8.22 22.63 -12.88
C GLU A 188 -8.34 21.11 -12.76
N PHE A 189 -9.40 20.66 -12.11
CA PHE A 189 -9.72 19.24 -12.00
C PHE A 189 -9.83 18.56 -13.38
N PHE A 190 -10.66 19.09 -14.28
CA PHE A 190 -10.85 18.49 -15.61
C PHE A 190 -9.56 18.46 -16.43
N ARG A 191 -8.75 19.53 -16.34
CA ARG A 191 -7.45 19.60 -17.02
C ARG A 191 -6.50 18.51 -16.55
N GLU A 192 -6.39 18.31 -15.24
CA GLU A 192 -5.53 17.28 -14.67
C GLU A 192 -6.05 15.87 -14.98
N MET A 193 -7.34 15.63 -14.81
CA MET A 193 -7.94 14.33 -15.11
C MET A 193 -7.80 13.97 -16.59
N LYS A 194 -8.02 14.91 -17.53
CA LYS A 194 -7.82 14.66 -18.97
C LYS A 194 -6.37 14.41 -19.35
N LYS A 195 -5.41 14.98 -18.61
CA LYS A 195 -3.98 14.75 -18.82
C LYS A 195 -3.59 13.30 -18.51
N GLU A 196 -4.17 12.72 -17.46
CA GLU A 196 -3.84 11.37 -16.99
C GLU A 196 -4.76 10.29 -17.57
N PHE A 197 -6.06 10.57 -17.60
CA PHE A 197 -7.11 9.68 -18.07
C PHE A 197 -7.65 10.24 -19.39
N ARG A 198 -7.06 9.82 -20.52
CA ARG A 198 -7.39 10.31 -21.87
C ARG A 198 -8.87 10.17 -22.25
N THR A 199 -9.61 9.26 -21.62
CA THR A 199 -11.03 9.01 -21.85
C THR A 199 -11.95 9.76 -20.88
N PHE A 200 -11.40 10.54 -19.95
CA PHE A 200 -12.19 11.21 -18.91
C PHE A 200 -13.12 12.28 -19.47
N GLY A 201 -14.42 12.12 -19.21
CA GLY A 201 -15.47 13.03 -19.67
C GLY A 201 -15.90 12.83 -21.13
N ASN A 202 -15.42 11.78 -21.80
CA ASN A 202 -16.00 11.30 -23.06
C ASN A 202 -17.16 10.34 -22.72
N ILE A 203 -18.29 10.90 -22.31
CA ILE A 203 -19.59 10.22 -22.24
C ILE A 203 -20.56 11.08 -23.04
#